data_AF-A0A966S775-F1
#
_entry.id   AF-A0A966S775-F1
#
_cell.length_a   1.000
_cell.length_b   1.000
_cell.length_c   1.000
_cell.angle_alpha   90.00
_cell.angle_beta   90.00
_cell.angle_gamma   90.00
#
_symmetry.space_group_name_H-M   'P 1'
#
loop_
_entity.id
_entity.type
_entity.pdbx_description
1 polymer ?
#
loop_
_entity_poly.entity_id
_entity_poly.type
_entity_poly.pdbx_seq_one_letter_code
_entity_poly.pdbx_strand_id
1 'polypeptide(L)'
;MSIAKVCGIETEYGIVVRDAELNAVTASSMLINAFLGRSEARTAWDFFDEQPGNDARGLLLGEILAPEVETHLVNTVLTNGARYYVDHAHPECSTPECRTASEVVLYDRAAEEVMRLSMLRA
;
A
#
# COMPACT_ATOMS: atom_id res chain seq x y z
N MET A 1 -6.63 14.92 -29.71
CA MET A 1 -5.42 14.34 -29.08
C MET A 1 -5.74 14.03 -27.63
N SER A 2 -5.36 12.87 -27.12
CA SER A 2 -5.47 12.56 -25.69
C SER A 2 -4.46 13.40 -24.90
N ILE A 3 -4.89 13.94 -23.76
CA ILE A 3 -4.00 14.66 -22.84
C ILE A 3 -3.08 13.64 -22.16
N ALA A 4 -1.79 13.94 -22.05
CA ALA A 4 -0.87 13.10 -21.28
C ALA A 4 -1.32 13.08 -19.82
N LYS A 5 -1.54 11.89 -19.27
CA LYS A 5 -1.94 11.68 -17.88
C LYS A 5 -0.88 10.83 -17.19
N VAL A 6 -0.57 11.18 -15.96
CA VAL A 6 0.11 10.29 -15.03
C VAL A 6 -0.98 9.47 -14.34
N CYS A 7 -0.80 8.16 -14.24
CA CYS A 7 -1.76 7.27 -13.60
C CYS A 7 -1.06 6.09 -12.90
N GLY A 8 -1.79 5.43 -12.02
CA GLY A 8 -1.42 4.19 -11.34
C GLY A 8 -2.66 3.38 -11.00
N ILE A 9 -2.46 2.17 -10.48
CA ILE A 9 -3.51 1.27 -9.98
C ILE A 9 -3.18 0.91 -8.52
N GLU A 10 -4.22 0.87 -7.71
CA GLU A 10 -4.21 0.39 -6.33
C GLU A 10 -5.04 -0.90 -6.31
N THR A 11 -4.42 -2.00 -5.90
CA THR A 11 -5.07 -3.32 -5.90
C THR A 11 -4.98 -3.95 -4.51
N GLU A 12 -6.12 -3.99 -3.82
CA GLU A 12 -6.33 -4.77 -2.60
C GLU A 12 -6.58 -6.24 -2.93
N TYR A 13 -5.85 -7.14 -2.27
CA TYR A 13 -5.99 -8.58 -2.49
C TYR A 13 -6.87 -9.21 -1.40
N GLY A 14 -7.76 -10.12 -1.80
CA GLY A 14 -8.45 -10.98 -0.85
C GLY A 14 -7.46 -11.95 -0.18
N ILE A 15 -7.54 -12.07 1.14
CA ILE A 15 -6.67 -12.97 1.92
C ILE A 15 -7.49 -14.01 2.67
N VAL A 16 -7.04 -15.26 2.60
CA VAL A 16 -7.58 -16.40 3.35
C VAL A 16 -6.41 -17.23 3.85
N VAL A 17 -6.34 -17.46 5.15
CA VAL A 17 -5.37 -18.37 5.76
C VAL A 17 -6.00 -19.74 5.88
N ARG A 18 -5.28 -20.76 5.41
CA ARG A 18 -5.68 -22.17 5.55
C ARG A 18 -5.07 -22.76 6.81
N ASP A 19 -5.81 -23.64 7.47
CA ASP A 19 -5.34 -24.44 8.60
C ASP A 19 -4.86 -23.62 9.83
N ALA A 20 -5.23 -22.34 9.92
CA ALA A 20 -4.97 -21.48 11.07
C ALA A 20 -6.02 -20.37 11.20
N GLU A 21 -6.34 -20.00 12.44
CA GLU A 21 -7.20 -18.86 12.78
C GLU A 21 -6.33 -17.61 12.99
N LEU A 22 -6.07 -16.88 11.90
CA LEU A 22 -5.35 -15.62 11.90
C LEU A 22 -6.27 -14.50 11.43
N ASN A 23 -6.27 -13.38 12.15
CA ASN A 23 -7.00 -12.20 11.67
C ASN A 23 -6.35 -11.66 10.38
N ALA A 24 -7.18 -11.11 9.49
CA ALA A 24 -6.76 -10.70 8.15
C ALA A 24 -5.66 -9.62 8.17
N VAL A 25 -5.70 -8.71 9.16
CA VAL A 25 -4.70 -7.66 9.36
C VAL A 25 -3.31 -8.25 9.64
N THR A 26 -3.24 -9.22 10.54
CA THR A 26 -2.00 -9.92 10.91
C THR A 26 -1.50 -10.79 9.77
N ALA A 27 -2.40 -11.52 9.10
CA ALA A 27 -2.06 -12.33 7.94
C ALA A 27 -1.47 -11.48 6.80
N SER A 28 -2.06 -10.31 6.53
CA SER A 28 -1.56 -9.34 5.55
C SER A 28 -0.17 -8.85 5.95
N SER A 29 0.00 -8.44 7.21
CA SER A 29 1.30 -7.98 7.74
C SER A 29 2.41 -9.04 7.61
N MET A 30 2.10 -10.31 7.86
CA MET A 30 3.06 -11.41 7.69
C MET A 30 3.50 -11.56 6.24
N LEU A 31 2.54 -11.49 5.30
CA LEU A 31 2.78 -11.67 3.87
C LEU A 31 3.72 -10.56 3.32
N ILE A 32 3.48 -9.30 3.70
CA ILE A 32 4.33 -8.18 3.29
C ILE A 32 5.73 -8.29 3.90
N ASN A 33 5.83 -8.63 5.19
CA ASN A 33 7.13 -8.83 5.85
C ASN A 33 7.94 -9.96 5.19
N ALA A 34 7.28 -11.05 4.78
CA ALA A 34 7.94 -12.16 4.10
C ALA A 34 8.56 -11.75 2.76
N PHE A 35 7.93 -10.82 2.03
CA PHE A 35 8.50 -10.28 0.80
C PHE A 35 9.75 -9.44 1.06
N LEU A 36 9.69 -8.55 2.06
CA LEU A 36 10.77 -7.64 2.40
C LEU A 36 12.01 -8.35 2.94
N GLY A 37 11.84 -9.53 3.53
CA GLY A 37 12.94 -10.27 4.15
C GLY A 37 13.63 -9.42 5.23
N ARG A 38 14.96 -9.44 5.27
CA ARG A 38 15.78 -8.62 6.20
C ARG A 38 15.99 -7.17 5.72
N SER A 39 15.21 -6.67 4.77
CA SER A 39 15.36 -5.29 4.32
C SER A 39 15.05 -4.30 5.45
N GLU A 40 15.99 -3.43 5.77
CA GLU A 40 15.86 -2.40 6.82
C GLU A 40 15.15 -1.13 6.33
N ALA A 41 14.87 -1.02 5.03
CA ALA A 41 14.21 0.15 4.45
C ALA A 41 12.71 0.15 4.77
N ARG A 42 12.35 0.79 5.89
CA ARG A 42 10.97 1.10 6.26
C ARG A 42 10.70 2.56 5.97
N THR A 43 9.77 2.83 5.06
CA THR A 43 9.31 4.20 4.78
C THR A 43 8.16 4.50 5.74
N ALA A 44 8.38 5.43 6.66
CA ALA A 44 7.31 5.91 7.53
C ALA A 44 6.41 6.90 6.78
N TRP A 45 5.13 6.96 7.17
CA TRP A 45 4.21 7.97 6.66
C TRP A 45 4.60 9.35 7.22
N ASP A 46 4.71 10.35 6.35
CA ASP A 46 4.94 11.74 6.75
C ASP A 46 3.61 12.50 6.73
N PHE A 47 3.11 12.84 7.92
CA PHE A 47 1.87 13.60 8.09
C PHE A 47 2.11 15.12 8.14
N PHE A 48 3.34 15.60 8.00
CA PHE A 48 3.65 17.00 8.28
C PHE A 48 2.87 17.98 7.41
N ASP A 49 2.62 17.62 6.15
CA ASP A 49 1.88 18.45 5.18
C ASP A 49 0.40 18.05 5.00
N GLU A 50 -0.06 16.95 5.60
CA GLU A 50 -1.48 16.56 5.58
C GLU A 50 -2.22 17.16 6.77
N GLN A 51 -3.06 18.16 6.50
CA GLN A 51 -3.99 18.72 7.48
C GLN A 51 -5.43 18.45 7.02
N PRO A 52 -6.00 17.26 7.29
CA PRO A 52 -7.37 16.91 6.88
C PRO A 52 -8.43 17.89 7.40
N GLY A 53 -8.17 18.53 8.54
CA GLY A 53 -9.02 19.55 9.12
C GLY A 53 -8.96 20.90 8.40
N ASN A 54 -8.00 21.11 7.50
CA ASN A 54 -7.84 22.35 6.75
C ASN A 54 -8.62 22.31 5.44
N ASP A 55 -9.86 22.80 5.48
CA ASP A 55 -10.72 22.89 4.30
C ASP A 55 -10.25 24.03 3.37
N ALA A 56 -10.16 23.75 2.07
CA ALA A 56 -9.76 24.72 1.05
C ALA A 56 -10.64 25.99 0.99
N ARG A 57 -11.82 26.00 1.61
CA ARG A 57 -12.75 27.14 1.75
C ARG A 57 -12.46 28.00 2.99
N GLY A 58 -11.40 27.69 3.74
CA GLY A 58 -10.98 28.44 4.94
C GLY A 58 -11.66 28.00 6.24
N LEU A 59 -12.29 26.83 6.25
CA LEU A 59 -12.87 26.24 7.45
C LEU A 59 -11.84 25.31 8.09
N LEU A 60 -11.52 25.54 9.37
CA LEU A 60 -10.76 24.58 10.16
C LEU A 60 -11.74 23.71 10.95
N LEU A 61 -11.86 22.44 10.57
CA LEU A 61 -12.47 21.45 11.44
C LEU A 61 -11.44 21.21 12.56
N GLY A 62 -11.74 21.70 13.78
CA GLY A 62 -10.87 21.51 14.95
C GLY A 62 -10.51 20.04 15.15
N GLU A 63 -9.39 19.78 15.84
CA GLU A 63 -8.72 18.47 16.00
C GLU A 63 -9.60 17.27 15.64
N ILE A 64 -9.65 16.94 14.35
CA ILE A 64 -10.07 15.62 13.93
C ILE A 64 -8.94 14.75 14.47
N LEU A 65 -9.22 13.98 15.52
CA LEU A 65 -8.38 12.85 15.88
C LEU A 65 -8.29 12.02 14.61
N ALA A 66 -7.15 12.11 13.91
CA ALA A 66 -6.85 11.17 12.86
C ALA A 66 -7.11 9.78 13.47
N PRO A 67 -7.88 8.90 12.79
CA PRO A 67 -8.11 7.57 13.32
C PRO A 67 -6.76 6.99 13.73
N GLU A 68 -6.70 6.25 14.84
CA GLU A 68 -5.48 5.59 15.29
C GLU A 68 -4.94 4.77 14.11
N VAL A 69 -3.97 5.32 13.39
CA VAL A 69 -3.28 4.61 12.33
C VAL A 69 -2.57 3.49 13.06
N GLU A 70 -2.91 2.25 12.73
CA GLU A 70 -2.21 1.09 13.25
C GLU A 70 -0.77 1.15 12.73
N THR A 71 0.10 1.86 13.46
CA THR A 71 1.53 2.08 13.16
C THR A 71 2.33 0.78 13.09
N HIS A 72 1.70 -0.36 13.43
CA HIS A 72 2.24 -1.70 13.31
C HIS A 72 2.03 -2.33 11.92
N LEU A 73 1.20 -1.71 11.06
CA LEU A 73 0.96 -2.17 9.70
C LEU A 73 2.21 -1.93 8.85
N VAL A 74 2.61 -2.96 8.12
CA VAL A 74 3.77 -2.89 7.24
C VAL A 74 3.44 -1.94 6.09
N ASN A 75 4.31 -0.97 5.85
CA ASN A 75 4.23 -0.04 4.74
C ASN A 75 5.64 0.18 4.20
N THR A 76 5.83 -0.01 2.89
CA THR A 76 7.14 0.12 2.25
C THR A 76 6.99 0.56 0.80
N VAL A 77 8.08 1.13 0.28
CA VAL A 77 8.24 1.44 -1.14
C VAL A 77 9.24 0.44 -1.73
N LEU A 78 8.83 -0.24 -2.78
CA LEU A 78 9.62 -1.22 -3.49
C LEU A 78 10.62 -0.54 -4.43
N THR A 79 11.65 -1.29 -4.87
CA THR A 79 12.70 -0.76 -5.76
C THR A 79 12.19 -0.35 -7.15
N ASN A 80 11.01 -0.80 -7.54
CA ASN A 80 10.32 -0.38 -8.77
C ASN A 80 9.42 0.85 -8.57
N GLY A 81 9.38 1.44 -7.37
CA GLY A 81 8.55 2.60 -7.02
C GLY A 81 7.13 2.25 -6.59
N ALA A 82 6.72 0.98 -6.63
CA ALA A 82 5.41 0.57 -6.10
C ALA A 82 5.37 0.70 -4.58
N ARG A 83 4.20 0.99 -4.03
CA ARG A 83 3.96 0.92 -2.58
C ARG A 83 3.36 -0.43 -2.24
N TYR A 84 3.88 -1.10 -1.22
CA TYR A 84 3.35 -2.37 -0.74
C TYR A 84 3.04 -2.26 0.76
N TYR A 85 1.76 -2.36 1.12
CA TYR A 85 1.32 -2.05 2.48
C TYR A 85 0.05 -2.79 2.86
N VAL A 86 -0.27 -2.79 4.16
CA VAL A 86 -1.57 -3.28 4.63
C VAL A 86 -2.55 -2.12 4.63
N ASP A 87 -3.62 -2.23 3.85
CA ASP A 87 -4.78 -1.36 3.99
C ASP A 87 -5.87 -2.10 4.77
N HIS A 88 -6.01 -1.74 6.05
CA HIS A 88 -6.88 -2.40 7.00
C HIS A 88 -6.73 -3.94 7.00
N ALA A 89 -7.66 -4.66 6.36
CA ALA A 89 -7.71 -6.12 6.34
C ALA A 89 -6.98 -6.75 5.15
N HIS A 90 -6.49 -5.94 4.20
CA HIS A 90 -6.00 -6.41 2.92
C HIS A 90 -4.52 -6.08 2.72
N PRO A 91 -3.72 -6.99 2.12
CA PRO A 91 -2.45 -6.61 1.54
C PRO A 91 -2.72 -5.89 0.22
N GLU A 92 -2.21 -4.68 0.08
CA GLU A 92 -2.41 -3.84 -1.08
C GLU A 92 -1.08 -3.49 -1.74
N CYS A 93 -1.05 -3.54 -3.07
CA CYS A 93 0.06 -3.02 -3.85
C CYS A 93 -0.44 -1.91 -4.78
N SER A 94 0.15 -0.72 -4.64
CA SER A 94 -0.08 0.42 -5.51
C SER A 94 1.08 0.53 -6.51
N THR A 95 0.79 0.54 -7.80
CA THR A 95 1.82 0.68 -8.85
C THR A 95 2.54 2.03 -8.75
N PRO A 96 3.80 2.14 -9.22
CA PRO A 96 4.43 3.46 -9.40
C PRO A 96 3.62 4.32 -10.39
N GLU A 97 3.91 5.61 -10.39
CA GLU A 97 3.37 6.54 -11.36
C GLU A 97 3.82 6.21 -12.78
N CYS A 98 2.85 5.95 -13.65
CA CYS A 98 3.06 5.57 -15.05
C CYS A 98 2.62 6.67 -16.00
N ARG A 99 3.22 6.72 -17.19
CA ARG A 99 2.88 7.71 -18.25
C ARG A 99 2.03 7.12 -19.36
N THR A 100 1.91 5.79 -19.40
CA THR A 100 1.16 5.05 -20.42
C THR A 100 0.36 3.91 -19.78
N ALA A 101 -0.77 3.55 -20.40
CA ALA A 101 -1.57 2.41 -19.93
C ALA A 101 -0.78 1.09 -19.99
N SER A 102 0.14 0.92 -20.92
CA SER A 102 1.01 -0.26 -21.00
C SER A 102 1.98 -0.38 -19.83
N GLU A 103 2.53 0.74 -19.36
CA GLU A 103 3.37 0.75 -18.14
C GLU A 103 2.52 0.39 -16.92
N VAL A 104 1.31 0.94 -16.81
CA VAL A 104 0.38 0.59 -15.71
C VAL A 104 0.14 -0.92 -15.66
N VAL A 105 -0.21 -1.53 -16.80
CA VAL A 105 -0.47 -2.98 -16.86
C VAL A 105 0.79 -3.79 -16.54
N LEU A 106 1.97 -3.33 -16.97
CA LEU A 106 3.24 -3.99 -16.66
C LEU A 106 3.49 -4.01 -15.14
N TYR A 107 3.30 -2.87 -14.46
CA TYR A 107 3.54 -2.77 -13.03
C TYR A 107 2.45 -3.43 -12.19
N ASP A 108 1.20 -3.40 -12.63
CA ASP A 108 0.10 -4.14 -12.00
C ASP A 108 0.35 -5.66 -12.07
N ARG A 109 0.83 -6.16 -13.21
CA ARG A 109 1.31 -7.56 -13.30
C ARG A 109 2.53 -7.85 -12.44
N ALA A 110 3.44 -6.90 -12.28
CA ALA A 110 4.55 -7.05 -11.35
C ALA A 110 4.06 -7.12 -9.90
N ALA A 111 2.98 -6.42 -9.54
CA ALA A 111 2.35 -6.50 -8.23
C ALA A 111 1.77 -7.89 -7.93
N GLU A 112 1.14 -8.55 -8.90
CA GLU A 112 0.72 -9.96 -8.75
C GLU A 112 1.90 -10.89 -8.46
N GLU A 113 3.05 -10.67 -9.11
CA GLU A 113 4.27 -11.45 -8.88
C GLU A 113 4.88 -11.16 -7.50
N VAL A 114 4.83 -9.91 -7.03
CA VAL A 114 5.18 -9.55 -5.65
C VAL A 114 4.33 -10.38 -4.68
N MET A 115 3.01 -10.39 -4.83
CA MET A 115 2.11 -11.18 -3.97
C MET A 115 2.42 -12.67 -4.02
N ARG A 116 2.64 -13.22 -5.22
CA ARG A 116 3.01 -14.64 -5.38
C ARG A 116 4.31 -14.98 -4.67
N LEU A 117 5.32 -14.11 -4.77
CA LEU A 117 6.60 -14.29 -4.08
C LEU A 117 6.46 -14.13 -2.55
N SER A 118 5.62 -13.21 -2.08
CA SER A 118 5.28 -13.06 -0.67
C SER A 118 4.71 -14.37 -0.10
N MET A 119 3.74 -14.96 -0.81
CA MET A 119 3.12 -16.24 -0.40
C MET A 119 4.10 -17.41 -0.37
N LEU A 120 5.12 -17.41 -1.24
CA LEU A 120 6.16 -18.46 -1.24
C LEU A 120 7.20 -18.28 -0.12
N ARG A 121 7.32 -17.08 0.44
CA ARG A 121 8.31 -16.74 1.48
C ARG A 121 7.71 -16.73 2.88
N ALA A 122 6.39 -16.55 3.00
CA ALA A 122 5.64 -16.54 4.25
C ALA A 122 5.49 -17.96 4.81
#